data_AF-A0A9E2KQJ2-F1
#
_entry.id   AF-A0A9E2KQJ2-F1
#
_cell.length_a   1.000
_cell.length_b   1.000
_cell.length_c   1.000
_cell.angle_alpha   90.00
_cell.angle_beta   90.00
_cell.angle_gamma   90.00
#
_symmetry.space_group_name_H-M   'P 1'
#
loop_
_entity.id
_entity.type
_entity.pdbx_description
1 polymer ?
#
loop_
_entity_poly.entity_id
_entity_poly.type
_entity_poly.pdbx_seq_one_letter_code
_entity_poly.pdbx_strand_id
1 'polypeptide(L)'
;MANLNDIKLSSQDILKKEFRNKVKGYDPDEVDSYLDDIISDYETFSQIIEDLYGQIGTLQRELMDSKQKQKESQFTQTQNTEPNRADEVRTYTPTAKRTSFANSDNESEGEISTNMAIIQRISTLERKVYNLEQKVYGLRK
;
A
#
# COMPACT_ATOMS: atom_id res chain seq x y z
N MET A 1 12.33 -5.83 -20.45
CA MET A 1 13.16 -6.28 -19.30
C MET A 1 13.39 -7.77 -19.46
N ALA A 2 14.59 -8.27 -19.17
CA ALA A 2 14.84 -9.71 -19.17
C ALA A 2 14.09 -10.35 -17.99
N ASN A 3 13.50 -11.52 -18.20
CA ASN A 3 12.83 -12.29 -17.16
C ASN A 3 13.82 -13.28 -16.54
N LEU A 4 13.56 -13.68 -15.29
CA LEU A 4 14.36 -14.69 -14.60
C LEU A 4 14.41 -16.03 -15.39
N ASN A 5 13.34 -16.34 -16.13
CA ASN A 5 13.26 -17.51 -17.01
C ASN A 5 14.13 -17.41 -18.28
N ASP A 6 14.68 -16.24 -18.59
CA ASP A 6 15.58 -16.07 -19.74
C ASP A 6 17.01 -16.52 -19.41
N ILE A 7 17.30 -16.81 -18.13
CA ILE A 7 18.59 -17.37 -17.68
C ILE A 7 18.65 -18.85 -18.05
N LYS A 8 19.65 -19.22 -18.85
CA LYS A 8 19.78 -20.56 -19.45
C LYS A 8 20.65 -21.53 -18.66
N LEU A 9 21.45 -21.03 -17.73
CA LEU A 9 22.47 -21.79 -17.01
C LEU A 9 22.35 -21.48 -15.52
N SER A 10 22.46 -22.52 -14.69
CA SER A 10 22.69 -22.40 -13.25
C SER A 10 24.16 -22.62 -12.90
N SER A 11 24.59 -22.20 -11.71
CA SER A 11 25.95 -22.47 -11.21
C SER A 11 26.29 -23.96 -11.25
N GLN A 12 25.30 -24.81 -10.94
CA GLN A 12 25.42 -26.28 -11.02
C GLN A 12 25.60 -26.79 -12.45
N ASP A 13 24.92 -26.18 -13.44
CA ASP A 13 25.07 -26.57 -14.84
C ASP A 13 26.44 -26.20 -15.40
N ILE A 14 27.00 -25.07 -14.94
CA ILE A 14 28.34 -24.61 -15.31
C ILE A 14 29.40 -25.54 -14.70
N LEU A 15 29.25 -25.90 -13.41
CA LEU A 15 30.16 -26.82 -12.73
C LEU A 15 30.22 -28.21 -13.38
N LYS A 16 29.08 -28.74 -13.83
CA LYS A 16 28.99 -30.08 -14.45
C LYS A 16 29.29 -30.05 -15.95
N LYS A 17 29.70 -28.90 -16.49
CA LYS A 17 29.88 -28.73 -17.93
C LYS A 17 31.19 -29.37 -18.38
N GLU A 18 31.08 -30.48 -19.11
CA GLU A 18 32.25 -31.05 -19.78
C GLU A 18 32.42 -30.48 -21.20
N PHE A 19 33.64 -30.02 -21.49
CA PHE A 19 34.02 -29.56 -22.83
C PHE A 19 34.75 -30.65 -23.61
N ARG A 20 34.47 -30.73 -24.92
CA ARG A 20 35.21 -31.65 -25.80
C ARG A 20 36.60 -31.11 -26.06
N ASN A 21 37.63 -31.90 -25.75
CA ASN A 21 39.01 -31.55 -26.06
C ASN A 21 39.26 -31.61 -27.59
N LYS A 22 39.95 -30.61 -28.12
CA LYS A 22 40.38 -30.52 -29.53
C LYS A 22 41.84 -30.10 -29.58
N VAL A 23 42.57 -30.62 -30.58
CA VAL A 23 44.03 -30.39 -30.79
C VAL A 23 44.40 -28.90 -30.87
N LYS A 24 43.47 -28.03 -31.28
CA LYS A 24 43.54 -26.59 -31.07
C LYS A 24 42.34 -26.18 -30.22
N GLY A 25 42.62 -25.63 -29.05
CA GLY A 25 41.63 -25.18 -28.08
C GLY A 25 42.29 -24.31 -27.02
N TYR A 26 41.45 -23.82 -26.10
CA TYR A 26 41.92 -23.15 -24.88
C TYR A 26 42.53 -24.16 -23.91
N ASP A 27 43.39 -23.67 -23.01
CA ASP A 27 43.94 -24.48 -21.93
C ASP A 27 42.82 -24.86 -20.95
N PRO A 28 42.58 -26.16 -20.69
CA PRO A 28 41.56 -26.59 -19.73
C PRO A 28 41.72 -25.95 -18.35
N ASP A 29 42.95 -25.77 -17.87
CA ASP A 29 43.19 -25.24 -16.51
C ASP A 29 42.84 -23.74 -16.41
N GLU A 30 43.09 -22.97 -17.48
CA GLU A 30 42.70 -21.56 -17.57
C GLU A 30 41.17 -21.41 -17.67
N VAL A 31 40.54 -22.28 -18.46
CA VAL A 31 39.08 -22.30 -18.58
C VAL A 31 38.43 -22.66 -17.25
N ASP A 32 38.91 -23.69 -16.56
CA ASP A 32 38.36 -24.12 -15.27
C ASP A 32 38.50 -23.00 -14.22
N SER A 33 39.68 -22.37 -14.13
CA SER A 33 39.89 -21.24 -13.21
C SER A 33 38.92 -20.08 -13.49
N TYR A 34 38.66 -19.79 -14.77
CA TYR A 34 37.70 -18.76 -15.16
C TYR A 34 36.24 -19.17 -14.90
N LEU A 35 35.92 -20.47 -15.03
CA LEU A 35 34.58 -20.98 -14.72
C LEU A 35 34.30 -20.98 -13.22
N ASP A 36 35.30 -21.16 -12.36
CA ASP A 36 35.17 -21.01 -10.90
C ASP A 36 34.70 -19.59 -10.51
N ASP A 37 35.29 -18.56 -11.11
CA ASP A 37 34.87 -17.16 -10.91
C ASP A 37 33.42 -16.94 -11.37
N ILE A 38 33.07 -17.46 -12.55
CA ILE A 38 31.70 -17.36 -13.07
C ILE A 38 30.70 -18.09 -12.15
N ILE A 39 31.06 -19.26 -11.63
CA ILE A 39 30.21 -20.02 -10.69
C ILE A 39 29.94 -19.19 -9.44
N SER A 40 31.00 -18.58 -8.87
CA SER A 40 30.88 -17.69 -7.71
C SER A 40 29.96 -16.49 -7.98
N ASP A 41 30.07 -15.86 -9.14
CA ASP A 41 29.20 -14.76 -9.54
C ASP A 41 27.74 -15.21 -9.68
N TYR A 42 27.50 -16.37 -10.29
CA TYR A 42 26.15 -16.92 -10.43
C TYR A 42 25.50 -17.25 -9.08
N GLU A 43 26.26 -17.80 -8.12
CA GLU A 43 25.77 -18.01 -6.74
C GLU A 43 25.45 -16.68 -6.06
N THR A 44 26.32 -15.68 -6.22
CA THR A 44 26.10 -14.33 -5.68
C THR A 44 24.84 -13.69 -6.26
N PHE A 45 24.61 -13.82 -7.58
CA PHE A 45 23.38 -13.30 -8.21
C PHE A 45 22.14 -14.01 -7.70
N SER A 46 22.18 -15.34 -7.53
CA SER A 46 21.07 -16.09 -6.92
C SER A 46 20.73 -15.56 -5.54
N GLN A 47 21.74 -15.31 -4.70
CA GLN A 47 21.52 -14.79 -3.35
C GLN A 47 20.94 -13.37 -3.34
N ILE A 48 21.45 -12.47 -4.21
CA ILE A 48 20.90 -11.12 -4.36
C ILE A 48 19.44 -11.16 -4.79
N ILE A 49 19.10 -12.05 -5.72
CA ILE A 49 17.72 -12.22 -6.19
C ILE A 49 16.81 -12.70 -5.05
N GLU A 50 17.24 -13.69 -4.28
CA GLU A 50 16.50 -14.18 -3.11
C GLU A 50 16.29 -13.09 -2.06
N ASP A 51 17.34 -12.33 -1.73
CA ASP A 51 17.27 -11.22 -0.77
C ASP A 51 16.30 -10.13 -1.24
N LEU A 52 16.31 -9.79 -2.53
CA LEU A 52 15.37 -8.83 -3.11
C LEU A 52 13.93 -9.33 -3.05
N TYR A 53 13.67 -10.59 -3.38
CA TYR A 53 12.33 -11.18 -3.25
C TYR A 53 11.88 -11.20 -1.79
N GLY A 54 12.78 -11.50 -0.86
CA GLY A 54 12.52 -11.42 0.58
C GLY A 54 12.12 -10.02 1.02
N GLN A 55 12.90 -9.00 0.62
CA GLN A 55 12.60 -7.60 0.91
C GLN A 55 11.24 -7.17 0.34
N ILE A 56 10.94 -7.51 -0.92
CA ILE A 56 9.64 -7.23 -1.53
C ILE A 56 8.51 -7.89 -0.71
N GLY A 57 8.68 -9.14 -0.30
CA GLY A 57 7.70 -9.84 0.55
C GLY A 57 7.47 -9.14 1.89
N THR A 58 8.54 -8.71 2.56
CA THR A 58 8.43 -7.97 3.83
C THR A 58 7.73 -6.62 3.67
N LEU A 59 8.08 -5.85 2.65
CA LEU A 59 7.47 -4.55 2.36
C LEU A 59 6.00 -4.68 1.97
N GLN A 60 5.66 -5.68 1.16
CA GLN A 60 4.25 -5.95 0.81
C GLN A 60 3.42 -6.31 2.05
N ARG A 61 3.99 -7.09 2.99
CA ARG A 61 3.34 -7.40 4.26
C ARG A 61 3.15 -6.15 5.11
N GLU A 62 4.18 -5.32 5.26
CA GLU A 62 4.10 -4.08 6.04
C GLU A 62 3.05 -3.11 5.46
N LEU A 63 2.96 -3.00 4.14
CA LEU A 63 1.92 -2.22 3.48
C LEU A 63 0.51 -2.77 3.76
N MET A 64 0.35 -4.10 3.76
CA MET A 64 -0.93 -4.74 4.06
C MET A 64 -1.35 -4.50 5.52
N ASP A 65 -0.42 -4.71 6.46
CA ASP A 65 -0.64 -4.50 7.90
C ASP A 65 -0.96 -3.02 8.20
N SER A 66 -0.27 -2.09 7.53
CA SER A 66 -0.51 -0.64 7.66
C SER A 66 -1.89 -0.23 7.12
N LYS A 67 -2.30 -0.77 5.96
CA LYS A 67 -3.66 -0.55 5.42
C LYS A 67 -4.74 -1.11 6.34
N GLN A 68 -4.47 -2.23 7.02
CA GLN A 68 -5.41 -2.85 7.94
C GLN A 68 -5.57 -2.04 9.23
N LYS A 69 -4.45 -1.53 9.79
CA LYS A 69 -4.47 -0.59 10.94
C LYS A 69 -5.19 0.73 10.63
N GLN A 70 -5.05 1.26 9.41
CA GLN A 70 -5.80 2.47 9.00
C GLN A 70 -7.31 2.23 8.96
N LYS A 71 -7.77 1.02 8.59
CA LYS A 71 -9.20 0.66 8.63
C LYS A 71 -9.72 0.52 10.06
N GLU A 72 -8.96 -0.07 10.98
CA GLU A 72 -9.36 -0.17 12.40
C GLU A 72 -9.34 1.18 13.14
N SER A 73 -8.45 2.09 12.74
CA SER A 73 -8.37 3.45 13.31
C SER A 73 -9.54 4.35 12.90
N GLN A 74 -10.24 4.06 11.79
CA GLN A 74 -11.47 4.76 11.39
C GLN A 74 -12.71 4.26 12.12
N PHE A 75 -12.69 3.06 12.70
CA PHE A 75 -13.84 2.49 13.44
C PHE A 75 -13.86 2.82 14.94
N THR A 76 -12.77 3.34 15.51
CA THR A 76 -12.64 3.56 16.96
C THR A 76 -12.81 5.01 17.42
N GLN A 77 -13.06 5.96 16.51
CA GLN A 77 -13.34 7.35 16.87
C GLN A 77 -14.85 7.71 16.83
N THR A 78 -15.71 6.87 17.42
CA THR A 78 -17.10 7.25 17.73
C THR A 78 -17.61 6.77 19.09
N GLN A 79 -16.80 6.11 19.92
CA GLN A 79 -17.28 5.62 21.22
C GLN A 79 -16.46 6.23 22.36
N ASN A 80 -16.85 7.43 22.76
CA ASN A 80 -16.60 7.97 24.09
C ASN A 80 -17.62 9.09 24.40
N THR A 81 -18.83 8.68 24.77
CA THR A 81 -19.71 9.36 25.75
C THR A 81 -20.83 8.39 26.15
N GLU A 82 -20.72 7.78 27.33
CA GLU A 82 -21.87 7.23 28.08
C GLU A 82 -22.71 8.37 28.72
N PRO A 83 -23.78 8.12 29.50
CA PRO A 83 -25.13 7.84 28.99
C PRO A 83 -26.17 8.71 29.71
N ASN A 84 -26.79 9.69 29.05
CA ASN A 84 -28.07 10.23 29.52
C ASN A 84 -28.67 11.22 28.52
N ARG A 85 -30.01 11.27 28.50
CA ARG A 85 -30.89 12.14 27.70
C ARG A 85 -31.25 11.59 26.32
N ALA A 86 -32.31 10.77 26.34
CA ALA A 86 -33.24 10.68 25.23
C ALA A 86 -33.73 12.09 24.83
N ASP A 87 -33.96 12.26 23.52
CA ASP A 87 -34.70 13.36 22.88
C ASP A 87 -33.97 14.70 22.61
N GLU A 88 -32.76 14.69 22.05
CA GLU A 88 -32.29 15.83 21.23
C GLU A 88 -31.73 15.36 19.87
N VAL A 89 -32.36 15.86 18.80
CA VAL A 89 -31.95 15.65 17.40
C VAL A 89 -30.56 16.26 17.20
N ARG A 90 -29.55 15.39 17.11
CA ARG A 90 -28.13 15.75 16.98
C ARG A 90 -27.88 16.44 15.63
N THR A 91 -27.91 17.77 15.61
CA THR A 91 -27.62 18.59 14.43
C THR A 91 -26.14 18.97 14.39
N TYR A 92 -25.47 18.68 13.28
CA TYR A 92 -24.06 19.04 13.10
C TYR A 92 -23.92 20.57 12.96
N THR A 93 -23.36 21.22 13.97
CA THR A 93 -22.90 22.61 13.87
C THR A 93 -21.40 22.59 13.59
N PRO A 94 -20.93 23.15 12.46
CA PRO A 94 -19.50 23.24 12.21
C PRO A 94 -18.89 24.22 13.21
N THR A 95 -18.32 23.71 14.29
CA THR A 95 -17.39 24.48 15.11
C THR A 95 -16.07 24.52 14.35
N ALA A 96 -15.87 25.61 13.62
CA ALA A 96 -14.63 25.89 12.91
C ALA A 96 -13.47 25.96 13.90
N LYS A 97 -12.77 24.84 14.07
CA LYS A 97 -11.42 24.74 14.62
C LYS A 97 -10.91 23.31 14.42
N ARG A 98 -10.23 23.06 13.29
CA ARG A 98 -8.97 22.31 13.31
C ARG A 98 -8.02 22.94 12.31
N THR A 99 -6.91 23.37 12.88
CA THR A 99 -5.73 23.93 12.26
C THR A 99 -5.03 22.87 11.40
N SER A 100 -4.44 23.34 10.32
CA SER A 100 -3.56 22.67 9.38
C SER A 100 -2.48 21.78 10.04
N PHE A 101 -2.36 20.54 9.56
CA PHE A 101 -1.08 19.84 9.47
C PHE A 101 -0.98 19.22 8.09
N ALA A 102 0.12 19.54 7.43
CA ALA A 102 0.39 19.26 6.03
C ALA A 102 1.06 17.88 5.85
N ASN A 103 0.83 17.34 4.65
CA ASN A 103 1.61 16.36 3.89
C ASN A 103 1.45 14.86 4.22
N SER A 104 0.80 14.14 3.30
CA SER A 104 1.43 13.01 2.59
C SER A 104 0.58 12.66 1.39
N ASP A 105 1.21 12.62 0.22
CA ASP A 105 0.65 12.22 -1.06
C ASP A 105 -0.21 10.95 -0.94
N ASN A 106 -1.49 11.06 -1.32
CA ASN A 106 -2.32 9.89 -1.56
C ASN A 106 -3.51 10.27 -2.44
N GLU A 107 -3.66 9.57 -3.56
CA GLU A 107 -4.77 9.66 -4.54
C GLU A 107 -6.17 9.38 -3.94
N SER A 108 -6.31 9.29 -2.61
CA SER A 108 -7.55 9.07 -1.86
C SER A 108 -8.14 10.37 -1.26
N GLU A 109 -7.51 11.53 -1.45
CA GLU A 109 -8.07 12.82 -0.98
C GLU A 109 -9.41 13.16 -1.65
N GLY A 110 -9.62 12.73 -2.90
CA GLY A 110 -10.85 13.01 -3.64
C GLY A 110 -12.10 12.37 -3.03
N GLU A 111 -12.00 11.15 -2.49
CA GLU A 111 -13.15 10.48 -1.86
C GLU A 111 -13.42 11.03 -0.46
N ILE A 112 -12.38 11.38 0.31
CA ILE A 112 -12.54 11.96 1.65
C ILE A 112 -13.14 13.37 1.56
N SER A 113 -12.68 14.19 0.61
CA SER A 113 -13.28 15.50 0.35
C SER A 113 -14.73 15.37 -0.13
N THR A 114 -15.03 14.33 -0.93
CA THR A 114 -16.38 14.06 -1.45
C THR A 114 -17.32 13.59 -0.35
N ASN A 115 -16.89 12.66 0.50
CA ASN A 115 -17.67 12.21 1.65
C ASN A 115 -17.94 13.36 2.62
N MET A 116 -16.94 14.22 2.88
CA MET A 116 -17.13 15.44 3.67
C MET A 116 -18.10 16.41 3.00
N ALA A 117 -18.00 16.61 1.68
CA ALA A 117 -18.91 17.48 0.92
C ALA A 117 -20.34 16.92 0.89
N ILE A 118 -20.51 15.60 0.80
CA ILE A 118 -21.81 14.91 0.88
C ILE A 118 -22.41 15.17 2.26
N ILE A 119 -21.66 14.97 3.35
CA ILE A 119 -22.14 15.23 4.71
C ILE A 119 -22.55 16.70 4.88
N GLN A 120 -21.71 17.65 4.43
CA GLN A 120 -22.04 19.08 4.49
C GLN A 120 -23.31 19.43 3.69
N ARG A 121 -23.46 18.83 2.51
CA ARG A 121 -24.64 19.03 1.65
C ARG A 121 -25.88 18.45 2.31
N ILE A 122 -25.81 17.25 2.88
CA ILE A 122 -26.90 16.62 3.64
C ILE A 122 -27.30 17.52 4.82
N SER A 123 -26.36 17.97 5.65
CA SER A 123 -26.66 18.85 6.80
C SER A 123 -27.30 20.18 6.37
N THR A 124 -26.85 20.73 5.23
CA THR A 124 -27.45 21.95 4.67
C THR A 124 -28.87 21.71 4.17
N LEU A 125 -29.11 20.56 3.55
CA LEU A 125 -30.43 20.15 3.08
C LEU A 125 -31.36 19.88 4.26
N GLU A 126 -30.93 19.16 5.28
CA GLU A 126 -31.69 18.93 6.53
C GLU A 126 -32.12 20.25 7.17
N ARG A 127 -31.21 21.24 7.28
CA ARG A 127 -31.56 22.58 7.77
C ARG A 127 -32.63 23.24 6.90
N LYS A 128 -32.50 23.18 5.57
CA LYS A 128 -33.46 23.81 4.66
C LYS A 128 -34.81 23.12 4.73
N VAL A 129 -34.84 21.78 4.71
CA VAL A 129 -36.04 20.96 4.83
C VAL A 129 -36.72 21.24 6.15
N TYR A 130 -35.99 21.25 7.27
CA TYR A 130 -36.55 21.62 8.57
C TYR A 130 -37.16 23.03 8.56
N ASN A 131 -36.45 24.05 8.05
CA ASN A 131 -37.01 25.40 7.96
C ASN A 131 -38.21 25.51 6.99
N LEU A 132 -38.25 24.69 5.95
CA LEU A 132 -39.36 24.60 5.01
C LEU A 132 -40.55 23.91 5.67
N GLU A 133 -40.36 22.78 6.36
CA GLU A 133 -41.38 22.08 7.13
C GLU A 133 -41.97 22.98 8.20
N GLN A 134 -41.15 23.73 8.93
CA GLN A 134 -41.63 24.71 9.91
C GLN A 134 -42.51 25.82 9.27
N LYS A 135 -42.21 26.22 8.03
CA LYS A 135 -43.00 27.22 7.29
C LYS A 135 -44.27 26.64 6.66
N VAL A 136 -44.22 25.40 6.18
CA VAL A 136 -45.32 24.72 5.49
C VAL A 136 -46.33 24.14 6.48
N TYR A 137 -45.87 23.59 7.60
CA TYR A 137 -46.72 23.00 8.65
C TYR A 137 -47.10 23.98 9.77
N GLY A 138 -46.68 25.24 9.69
CA GLY A 138 -47.26 26.32 10.49
C GLY A 138 -47.18 26.13 12.01
N LEU A 139 -46.01 25.75 12.55
CA LEU A 139 -45.75 25.84 14.00
C LEU A 139 -44.99 27.12 14.39
N ARG A 140 -45.30 28.25 13.75
CA ARG A 140 -45.00 29.56 14.35
C ARG A 140 -46.21 30.04 15.14
N LYS A 141 -46.11 29.95 16.47
CA LYS A 141 -46.66 31.01 17.32
C LYS A 141 -45.72 32.22 17.26
#